data_AF-A0A9D7PW54-F1
#
_entry.id   AF-A0A9D7PW54-F1
#
_cell.length_a   1.000
_cell.length_b   1.000
_cell.length_c   1.000
_cell.angle_alpha   90.00
_cell.angle_beta   90.00
_cell.angle_gamma   90.00
#
_symmetry.space_group_name_H-M   'P 1'
#
loop_
_entity.id
_entity.type
_entity.pdbx_description
1 polymer ?
#
loop_
_entity_poly.entity_id
_entity_poly.type
_entity_poly.pdbx_seq_one_letter_code
_entity_poly.pdbx_strand_id
1 'polypeptide(L)'
;MSNLIELGQSDIVNLQNYLAGKSFADGYIYLKAIVDARIPNEFDPIKAKDLATLSEWLNNAAQINANDGSFKSEFVRGATEAVAESVGKTITDQQFQDVSNRLAEKVIQDAIAAGGIASAKDIIDKDVNAAVSSDGSGLGLPTWAWAGTLGDLLPITFGRLGQDFNSVTGNGVADYLRNLGYAVDANFAGLGRAAYKAIVDTLIRPAYGSDFNSTIPTSFAAASIYVTPVRRDPLVLDLDSDGIETLPINTTTPVMFDLDNTGVKKSVGWIKSDDGFLVLDRNANGTIDSGAELFGDATPLSGGGTAADGFAALAQFDTNLDGQMTAADSAFANLRVWRDLNQNGLSEAGELSTLTSLNITAINVAASSHTITVSNGNLITDQGSYTRGDDTPTPQAKLPIVPMSNLPPILFTPPYYTAIAHRPSPHLA
;
A
#
# COMPACT_ATOMS: atom_id res chain seq x y z
N MET A 1 -34.05 22.14 -1.48
CA MET A 1 -34.18 20.81 -0.85
C MET A 1 -34.75 21.04 0.54
N SER A 2 -35.50 20.10 1.11
CA SER A 2 -36.05 20.23 2.47
C SER A 2 -34.96 19.95 3.51
N ASN A 3 -34.87 20.79 4.55
CA ASN A 3 -33.94 20.57 5.65
C ASN A 3 -34.31 19.30 6.42
N LEU A 4 -33.28 18.59 6.89
CA LEU A 4 -33.44 17.44 7.76
C LEU A 4 -33.60 17.87 9.22
N ILE A 5 -32.98 18.99 9.57
CA ILE A 5 -33.15 19.69 10.85
C ILE A 5 -33.34 21.18 10.57
N GLU A 6 -34.36 21.81 11.15
CA GLU A 6 -34.47 23.28 11.14
C GLU A 6 -33.62 23.88 12.25
N LEU A 7 -32.92 24.97 11.96
CA LEU A 7 -32.05 25.67 12.91
C LEU A 7 -32.81 26.81 13.61
N GLY A 8 -32.58 26.95 14.91
CA GLY A 8 -33.07 28.09 15.68
C GLY A 8 -32.25 29.35 15.43
N GLN A 9 -32.80 30.51 15.80
CA GLN A 9 -32.09 31.79 15.67
C GLN A 9 -30.77 31.81 16.45
N SER A 10 -30.70 31.14 17.61
CA SER A 10 -29.47 30.99 18.39
C SER A 10 -28.40 30.16 17.68
N ASP A 11 -28.81 29.12 16.95
CA ASP A 11 -27.90 28.28 16.18
C ASP A 11 -27.28 29.06 15.03
N ILE A 12 -28.10 29.84 14.31
CA ILE A 12 -27.65 30.73 13.25
C ILE A 12 -26.59 31.71 13.77
N VAL A 13 -26.84 32.33 14.93
CA VAL A 13 -25.88 33.27 15.55
C VAL A 13 -24.58 32.57 15.94
N ASN A 14 -24.64 31.37 16.52
CA ASN A 14 -23.44 30.61 16.87
C ASN A 14 -22.62 30.23 15.63
N LEU A 15 -23.27 29.78 14.55
CA LEU A 15 -22.61 29.47 13.28
C LEU A 15 -21.96 30.71 12.64
N GLN A 16 -22.61 31.87 12.70
CA GLN A 16 -22.03 33.14 12.27
C GLN A 16 -20.76 33.50 13.06
N ASN A 17 -20.74 33.24 14.37
CA ASN A 17 -19.56 33.48 15.20
C ASN A 17 -18.40 32.56 14.81
N TYR A 18 -18.66 31.28 14.50
CA TYR A 18 -17.62 30.37 14.02
C TYR A 18 -17.03 30.81 12.66
N LEU A 19 -17.87 31.28 11.73
CA LEU A 19 -17.40 31.87 10.47
C LEU A 19 -16.54 33.11 10.69
N ALA A 20 -17.00 34.04 11.53
CA ALA A 20 -16.28 35.28 11.83
C ALA A 20 -14.91 35.01 12.49
N GLY A 21 -14.84 34.00 13.37
CA GLY A 21 -13.60 33.58 14.02
C GLY A 21 -12.70 32.68 13.17
N LYS A 22 -13.17 32.22 11.99
CA LYS A 22 -12.54 31.16 11.18
C LYS A 22 -12.32 29.86 11.97
N SER A 23 -13.16 29.62 12.98
CA SER A 23 -13.17 28.42 13.82
C SER A 23 -14.02 27.33 13.14
N PHE A 24 -13.61 26.94 11.94
CA PHE A 24 -14.42 26.10 11.06
C PHE A 24 -14.63 24.68 11.60
N ALA A 25 -13.59 24.07 12.16
CA ALA A 25 -13.68 22.76 12.82
C ALA A 25 -14.69 22.80 13.99
N ASP A 26 -14.67 23.85 14.81
CA ASP A 26 -15.64 24.02 15.90
C ASP A 26 -17.06 24.22 15.35
N GLY A 27 -17.21 24.90 14.22
CA GLY A 27 -18.49 25.02 13.50
C GLY A 27 -19.05 23.66 13.05
N TYR A 28 -18.20 22.77 12.53
CA TYR A 28 -18.59 21.39 12.22
C TYR A 28 -19.01 20.60 13.47
N ILE A 29 -18.25 20.72 14.57
CA ILE A 29 -18.60 20.07 15.84
C ILE A 29 -19.92 20.61 16.41
N TYR A 30 -20.19 21.90 16.24
CA TYR A 30 -21.47 22.49 16.64
C TYR A 30 -22.65 21.92 15.83
N LEU A 31 -22.52 21.86 14.50
CA LEU A 31 -23.53 21.21 13.64
C LEU A 31 -23.73 19.74 14.03
N LYS A 32 -22.65 19.02 14.33
CA LYS A 32 -22.71 17.63 14.79
C LYS A 32 -23.52 17.49 16.06
N ALA A 33 -23.32 18.38 17.04
CA ALA A 33 -24.04 18.35 18.31
C ALA A 33 -25.56 18.53 18.11
N ILE A 34 -25.97 19.36 17.15
CA ILE A 34 -27.38 19.52 16.76
C ILE A 34 -27.93 18.22 16.16
N VAL A 35 -27.17 17.60 15.26
CA VAL A 35 -27.54 16.33 14.62
C VAL A 35 -27.67 15.21 15.67
N ASP A 36 -26.70 15.08 16.57
CA ASP A 36 -26.69 14.07 17.63
C ASP A 36 -27.89 14.21 18.57
N ALA A 37 -28.29 15.44 18.90
CA ALA A 37 -29.47 15.68 19.75
C ALA A 37 -30.78 15.21 19.09
N ARG A 38 -30.81 15.11 17.75
CA ARG A 38 -31.99 14.69 16.99
C ARG A 38 -32.10 13.17 16.89
N ILE A 39 -30.98 12.44 16.80
CA ILE A 39 -30.93 10.98 16.58
C ILE A 39 -31.82 10.18 17.56
N PRO A 40 -31.76 10.37 18.90
CA PRO A 40 -32.55 9.58 19.84
C PRO A 40 -34.08 9.76 19.70
N ASN A 41 -34.51 10.84 19.03
CA ASN A 41 -35.90 11.24 18.89
C ASN A 41 -36.44 11.05 17.47
N GLU A 42 -35.68 10.44 16.57
CA GLU A 42 -36.08 10.19 15.19
C GLU A 42 -36.57 8.74 15.02
N PHE A 43 -37.87 8.58 14.85
CA PHE A 43 -38.52 7.26 14.76
C PHE A 43 -38.63 6.76 13.31
N ASP A 44 -38.39 7.62 12.32
CA ASP A 44 -38.25 7.19 10.94
C ASP A 44 -36.86 6.56 10.75
N PRO A 45 -36.76 5.24 10.49
CA PRO A 45 -35.49 4.55 10.40
C PRO A 45 -34.60 5.04 9.25
N ILE A 46 -35.19 5.59 8.18
CA ILE A 46 -34.44 6.15 7.05
C ILE A 46 -33.80 7.47 7.48
N LYS A 47 -34.56 8.34 8.15
CA LYS A 47 -34.03 9.61 8.66
C LYS A 47 -33.03 9.43 9.79
N ALA A 48 -33.27 8.48 10.69
CA ALA A 48 -32.34 8.15 11.76
C ALA A 48 -30.98 7.69 11.21
N LYS A 49 -30.98 6.89 10.13
CA LYS A 49 -29.76 6.48 9.42
C LYS A 49 -29.05 7.66 8.75
N ASP A 50 -29.80 8.56 8.13
CA ASP A 50 -29.26 9.76 7.48
C ASP A 50 -28.61 10.71 8.51
N LEU A 51 -29.26 10.92 9.66
CA LEU A 51 -28.70 11.67 10.80
C LEU A 51 -27.41 11.05 11.34
N ALA A 52 -27.38 9.72 11.50
CA ALA A 52 -26.19 9.02 11.97
C ALA A 52 -25.02 9.18 10.97
N THR A 53 -25.31 9.07 9.68
CA THR A 53 -24.32 9.26 8.60
C THR A 53 -23.80 10.70 8.59
N LEU A 54 -24.68 11.69 8.76
CA LEU A 54 -24.33 13.09 8.82
C LEU A 54 -23.47 13.42 10.05
N SER A 55 -23.81 12.88 11.23
CA SER A 55 -23.03 13.08 12.45
C SER A 55 -21.60 12.55 12.31
N GLU A 56 -21.45 11.35 11.75
CA GLU A 56 -20.15 10.76 11.47
C GLU A 56 -19.34 11.60 10.48
N TRP A 57 -19.99 12.05 9.40
CA TRP A 57 -19.34 12.90 8.41
C TRP A 57 -18.87 14.22 9.00
N LEU A 58 -19.70 14.92 9.78
CA LEU A 58 -19.35 16.18 10.43
C LEU A 58 -18.17 16.02 11.40
N ASN A 59 -18.11 14.89 12.13
CA ASN A 59 -16.97 14.58 12.99
C ASN A 59 -15.67 14.45 12.20
N ASN A 60 -15.71 13.69 11.11
CA ASN A 60 -14.52 13.44 10.28
C ASN A 60 -14.08 14.72 9.57
N ALA A 61 -15.03 15.50 9.04
CA ALA A 61 -14.76 16.79 8.41
C ALA A 61 -14.12 17.79 9.39
N ALA A 62 -14.57 17.81 10.65
CA ALA A 62 -13.97 18.62 11.70
C ALA A 62 -12.50 18.24 11.97
N GLN A 63 -12.21 16.95 12.12
CA GLN A 63 -10.84 16.44 12.35
C GLN A 63 -9.89 16.80 11.20
N ILE A 64 -10.34 16.57 9.95
CA ILE A 64 -9.57 16.89 8.74
C ILE A 64 -9.31 18.41 8.65
N ASN A 65 -10.34 19.22 8.91
CA ASN A 65 -10.24 20.67 8.85
C ASN A 65 -9.32 21.23 9.96
N ALA A 66 -9.40 20.69 11.17
CA ALA A 66 -8.55 21.09 12.29
C ALA A 66 -7.06 20.77 12.07
N ASN A 67 -6.74 19.86 11.14
CA ASN A 67 -5.41 19.29 10.98
C ASN A 67 -4.83 18.79 12.30
N ASP A 68 -5.66 18.10 13.08
CA ASP A 68 -5.39 17.71 14.47
C ASP A 68 -4.38 16.57 14.62
N GLY A 69 -3.86 16.03 13.50
CA GLY A 69 -2.99 14.87 13.48
C GLY A 69 -3.71 13.54 13.77
N SER A 70 -5.04 13.54 13.85
CA SER A 70 -5.82 12.32 13.95
C SER A 70 -5.61 11.44 12.72
N PHE A 71 -5.91 10.15 12.90
CA PHE A 71 -5.82 9.17 11.83
C PHE A 71 -6.60 9.60 10.57
N LYS A 72 -7.81 10.15 10.74
CA LYS A 72 -8.64 10.61 9.61
C LYS A 72 -8.01 11.81 8.90
N SER A 73 -7.52 12.79 9.66
CA SER A 73 -6.88 13.98 9.10
C SER A 73 -5.66 13.60 8.25
N GLU A 74 -4.75 12.79 8.80
CA GLU A 74 -3.54 12.37 8.09
C GLU A 74 -3.84 11.43 6.92
N PHE A 75 -4.82 10.54 7.08
CA PHE A 75 -5.23 9.64 6.02
C PHE A 75 -5.72 10.41 4.78
N VAL A 76 -6.66 11.34 4.96
CA VAL A 76 -7.26 12.06 3.83
C VAL A 76 -6.22 12.92 3.13
N ARG A 77 -5.30 13.54 3.88
CA ARG A 77 -4.21 14.33 3.32
C ARG A 77 -3.26 13.46 2.49
N GLY A 78 -2.78 12.36 3.06
CA GLY A 78 -1.84 11.45 2.37
C GLY A 78 -2.45 10.80 1.13
N ALA A 79 -3.72 10.40 1.20
CA ALA A 79 -4.41 9.85 0.04
C ALA A 79 -4.61 10.90 -1.07
N THR A 80 -4.97 12.12 -0.69
CA THR A 80 -5.15 13.22 -1.65
C THR A 80 -3.84 13.65 -2.29
N GLU A 81 -2.74 13.61 -1.55
CA GLU A 81 -1.39 13.87 -2.06
C GLU A 81 -0.97 12.80 -3.07
N ALA A 82 -1.06 11.52 -2.72
CA ALA A 82 -0.64 10.41 -3.58
C ALA A 82 -1.46 10.28 -4.87
N VAL A 83 -2.78 10.50 -4.80
CA VAL A 83 -3.61 10.48 -6.01
C VAL A 83 -3.34 11.69 -6.90
N ALA A 84 -3.01 12.86 -6.32
CA ALA A 84 -2.62 14.03 -7.08
C ALA A 84 -1.34 13.75 -7.87
N GLU A 85 -0.33 13.16 -7.24
CA GLU A 85 0.93 12.77 -7.88
C GLU A 85 0.68 11.79 -9.02
N SER A 86 -0.19 10.80 -8.80
CA SER A 86 -0.59 9.80 -9.79
C SER A 86 -1.22 10.41 -11.05
N VAL A 87 -1.82 11.59 -10.95
CA VAL A 87 -2.39 12.36 -12.09
C VAL A 87 -1.50 13.54 -12.52
N GLY A 88 -0.23 13.56 -12.11
CA GLY A 88 0.75 14.57 -12.51
C GLY A 88 0.56 15.95 -11.85
N LYS A 89 -0.04 15.97 -10.65
CA LYS A 89 -0.24 17.18 -9.84
C LYS A 89 0.52 17.07 -8.52
N THR A 90 0.85 18.21 -7.94
CA THR A 90 1.39 18.29 -6.57
C THR A 90 0.44 19.14 -5.75
N ILE A 91 -0.02 18.61 -4.62
CA ILE A 91 -0.87 19.30 -3.65
C ILE A 91 -0.10 19.39 -2.35
N THR A 92 0.22 20.61 -1.93
CA THR A 92 0.86 20.85 -0.63
C THR A 92 -0.18 20.78 0.49
N ASP A 93 0.27 20.47 1.71
CA ASP A 93 -0.59 20.51 2.91
C ASP A 93 -1.29 21.87 3.09
N GLN A 94 -0.63 22.96 2.70
CA GLN A 94 -1.23 24.30 2.72
C GLN A 94 -2.37 24.44 1.70
N GLN A 95 -2.16 23.98 0.46
CA GLN A 95 -3.23 24.00 -0.55
C GLN A 95 -4.41 23.13 -0.15
N PHE A 96 -4.15 21.95 0.43
CA PHE A 96 -5.19 21.10 1.00
C PHE A 96 -5.94 21.85 2.12
N GLN A 97 -5.21 22.49 3.05
CA GLN A 97 -5.80 23.22 4.16
C GLN A 97 -6.68 24.38 3.68
N ASP A 98 -6.24 25.14 2.66
CA ASP A 98 -6.99 26.26 2.12
C ASP A 98 -8.32 25.81 1.48
N VAL A 99 -8.31 24.66 0.79
CA VAL A 99 -9.54 24.05 0.26
C VAL A 99 -10.41 23.53 1.41
N SER A 100 -9.86 22.81 2.37
CA SER A 100 -10.61 22.29 3.53
C SER A 100 -11.32 23.42 4.32
N ASN A 101 -10.65 24.55 4.53
CA ASN A 101 -11.22 25.72 5.18
C ASN A 101 -12.39 26.32 4.39
N ARG A 102 -12.24 26.44 3.07
CA ARG A 102 -13.27 26.98 2.18
C ARG A 102 -14.50 26.08 2.11
N LEU A 103 -14.30 24.77 2.13
CA LEU A 103 -15.36 23.77 2.18
C LEU A 103 -16.16 23.89 3.48
N ALA A 104 -15.46 23.95 4.61
CA ALA A 104 -16.08 24.14 5.91
C ALA A 104 -16.86 25.45 6.03
N GLU A 105 -16.28 26.54 5.52
CA GLU A 105 -16.98 27.82 5.39
C GLU A 105 -18.28 27.68 4.58
N LYS A 106 -18.23 27.00 3.43
CA LYS A 106 -19.38 26.81 2.54
C LYS A 106 -20.48 25.97 3.19
N VAL A 107 -20.14 24.87 3.87
CA VAL A 107 -21.13 24.02 4.56
C VAL A 107 -21.85 24.80 5.67
N ILE A 108 -21.11 25.60 6.45
CA ILE A 108 -21.69 26.43 7.50
C ILE A 108 -22.56 27.55 6.90
N GLN A 109 -22.11 28.20 5.82
CA GLN A 109 -22.88 29.22 5.10
C GLN A 109 -24.18 28.65 4.51
N ASP A 110 -24.13 27.45 3.95
CA ASP A 110 -25.29 26.77 3.41
C ASP A 110 -26.33 26.46 4.49
N ALA A 111 -25.88 26.00 5.66
CA ALA A 111 -26.77 25.73 6.80
C ALA A 111 -27.46 27.02 7.30
N ILE A 112 -26.71 28.13 7.40
CA ILE A 112 -27.25 29.45 7.76
C ILE A 112 -28.28 29.92 6.72
N ALA A 113 -27.93 29.86 5.43
CA ALA A 113 -28.77 30.36 4.35
C ALA A 113 -30.05 29.55 4.19
N ALA A 114 -29.98 28.23 4.41
CA ALA A 114 -31.14 27.35 4.38
C ALA A 114 -31.99 27.42 5.67
N GLY A 115 -31.47 28.04 6.74
CA GLY A 115 -32.09 28.01 8.06
C GLY A 115 -32.18 26.61 8.66
N GLY A 116 -31.32 25.69 8.23
CA GLY A 116 -31.44 24.27 8.52
C GLY A 116 -30.26 23.45 8.01
N ILE A 117 -30.14 22.22 8.52
CA ILE A 117 -29.13 21.25 8.09
C ILE A 117 -29.77 20.31 7.07
N ALA A 118 -29.21 20.25 5.85
CA ALA A 118 -29.70 19.37 4.79
C ALA A 118 -29.37 17.89 5.05
N SER A 119 -29.81 17.00 4.13
CA SER A 119 -29.51 15.56 4.21
C SER A 119 -28.00 15.28 4.16
N ALA A 120 -27.55 14.12 4.67
CA ALA A 120 -26.14 13.76 4.57
C ALA A 120 -25.71 13.73 3.10
N LYS A 121 -26.52 13.12 2.24
CA LYS A 121 -26.25 13.05 0.81
C LYS A 121 -26.04 14.43 0.17
N ASP A 122 -26.94 15.38 0.42
CA ASP A 122 -26.88 16.70 -0.23
C ASP A 122 -25.66 17.51 0.23
N ILE A 123 -25.33 17.45 1.51
CA ILE A 123 -24.15 18.13 2.08
C ILE A 123 -22.88 17.50 1.49
N ILE A 124 -22.78 16.17 1.52
CA ILE A 124 -21.57 15.45 1.15
C ILE A 124 -21.31 15.53 -0.35
N ASP A 125 -22.34 15.34 -1.19
CA ASP A 125 -22.20 15.49 -2.64
C ASP A 125 -21.72 16.90 -3.01
N LYS A 126 -22.26 17.93 -2.35
CA LYS A 126 -21.87 19.33 -2.60
C LYS A 126 -20.45 19.64 -2.13
N ASP A 127 -20.04 19.05 -1.00
CA ASP A 127 -18.72 19.22 -0.42
C ASP A 127 -17.64 18.53 -1.26
N VAL A 128 -17.83 17.24 -1.57
CA VAL A 128 -16.88 16.46 -2.37
C VAL A 128 -16.71 17.05 -3.77
N ASN A 129 -17.80 17.44 -4.44
CA ASN A 129 -17.71 18.07 -5.76
C ASN A 129 -17.00 19.43 -5.72
N ALA A 130 -17.17 20.20 -4.64
CA ALA A 130 -16.45 21.46 -4.47
C ALA A 130 -14.96 21.22 -4.18
N ALA A 131 -14.62 20.17 -3.44
CA ALA A 131 -13.25 19.82 -3.09
C ALA A 131 -12.41 19.49 -4.32
N VAL A 132 -13.01 18.80 -5.30
CA VAL A 132 -12.33 18.34 -6.51
C VAL A 132 -12.50 19.29 -7.70
N SER A 133 -13.24 20.39 -7.55
CA SER A 133 -13.55 21.32 -8.65
C SER A 133 -12.30 21.83 -9.38
N SER A 134 -12.37 21.83 -10.72
CA SER A 134 -11.31 22.31 -11.62
C SER A 134 -11.37 23.80 -11.94
N ASP A 135 -12.37 24.53 -11.44
CA ASP A 135 -12.57 25.97 -11.63
C ASP A 135 -11.65 26.87 -10.78
N GLY A 136 -10.66 26.27 -10.10
CA GLY A 136 -9.74 26.96 -9.20
C GLY A 136 -10.29 27.18 -7.78
N SER A 137 -11.53 26.74 -7.50
CA SER A 137 -12.09 26.75 -6.15
C SER A 137 -11.75 25.53 -5.30
N GLY A 138 -11.43 24.41 -5.95
CA GLY A 138 -11.00 23.15 -5.33
C GLY A 138 -9.56 22.75 -5.72
N LEU A 139 -9.24 21.48 -5.49
CA LEU A 139 -7.94 20.88 -5.77
C LEU A 139 -7.74 20.55 -7.26
N GLY A 140 -8.80 20.67 -8.07
CA GLY A 140 -8.80 20.31 -9.48
C GLY A 140 -8.54 18.84 -9.76
N LEU A 141 -8.75 17.96 -8.79
CA LEU A 141 -8.66 16.52 -8.99
C LEU A 141 -9.88 16.01 -9.77
N PRO A 142 -9.78 14.91 -10.51
CA PRO A 142 -10.98 14.26 -11.00
C PRO A 142 -11.83 13.74 -9.81
N THR A 143 -13.15 13.65 -9.98
CA THR A 143 -14.08 13.27 -8.89
C THR A 143 -13.80 11.89 -8.28
N TRP A 144 -13.29 10.95 -9.08
CA TRP A 144 -12.87 9.62 -8.63
C TRP A 144 -11.57 9.63 -7.80
N ALA A 145 -10.79 10.70 -7.88
CA ALA A 145 -9.53 10.86 -7.15
C ALA A 145 -9.72 11.51 -5.78
N TRP A 146 -10.95 11.54 -5.26
CA TRP A 146 -11.16 11.95 -3.88
C TRP A 146 -10.78 10.82 -2.92
N ALA A 147 -10.15 11.15 -1.79
CA ALA A 147 -9.70 10.18 -0.78
C ALA A 147 -10.85 9.33 -0.18
N GLY A 148 -12.10 9.74 -0.33
CA GLY A 148 -13.29 9.01 0.14
C GLY A 148 -13.90 8.00 -0.86
N THR A 149 -13.27 7.74 -2.01
CA THR A 149 -13.83 6.90 -3.08
C THR A 149 -13.80 5.39 -2.78
N LEU A 150 -13.05 4.95 -1.75
CA LEU A 150 -12.95 3.56 -1.29
C LEU A 150 -13.08 3.45 0.26
N GLY A 151 -13.73 4.42 0.89
CA GLY A 151 -13.84 4.53 2.35
C GLY A 151 -14.56 3.36 3.02
N ASP A 152 -15.53 2.73 2.34
CA ASP A 152 -16.31 1.59 2.84
C ASP A 152 -15.60 0.24 2.69
N LEU A 153 -14.57 0.16 1.82
CA LEU A 153 -13.81 -1.08 1.59
C LEU A 153 -12.81 -1.39 2.72
N LEU A 154 -12.63 -0.48 3.68
CA LEU A 154 -11.67 -0.64 4.76
C LEU A 154 -12.29 -1.24 6.04
N PRO A 155 -11.53 -2.09 6.78
CA PRO A 155 -12.05 -2.79 7.97
C PRO A 155 -12.64 -1.86 9.04
N ILE A 156 -13.65 -2.37 9.75
CA ILE A 156 -14.27 -1.72 10.93
C ILE A 156 -13.23 -1.36 12.00
N THR A 157 -12.13 -2.12 12.09
CA THR A 157 -11.01 -1.88 13.02
C THR A 157 -10.32 -0.53 12.79
N PHE A 158 -10.39 0.03 11.58
CA PHE A 158 -9.93 1.40 11.25
C PHE A 158 -11.08 2.44 11.32
N GLY A 159 -12.19 2.03 11.94
CA GLY A 159 -13.36 2.85 12.24
C GLY A 159 -14.36 3.01 11.10
N ARG A 160 -14.19 2.31 9.96
CA ARG A 160 -14.73 2.71 8.63
C ARG A 160 -14.24 4.13 8.28
N LEU A 161 -13.68 4.37 7.10
CA LEU A 161 -13.18 5.72 6.77
C LEU A 161 -14.29 6.70 6.33
N GLY A 162 -15.50 6.20 6.20
CA GLY A 162 -16.69 6.89 5.74
C GLY A 162 -17.42 6.01 4.74
N GLN A 163 -18.58 6.47 4.24
CA GLN A 163 -19.25 5.80 3.11
C GLN A 163 -18.56 6.12 1.79
N ASP A 164 -18.70 5.25 0.79
CA ASP A 164 -18.29 5.53 -0.59
C ASP A 164 -19.25 6.56 -1.20
N PHE A 165 -18.89 7.84 -1.09
CA PHE A 165 -19.73 8.93 -1.61
C PHE A 165 -19.57 9.15 -3.12
N ASN A 166 -18.42 8.75 -3.66
CA ASN A 166 -18.14 8.70 -5.08
C ASN A 166 -17.68 7.29 -5.47
N SER A 167 -17.82 6.96 -6.76
CA SER A 167 -17.30 5.72 -7.33
C SER A 167 -16.12 5.98 -8.24
N VAL A 168 -15.24 5.00 -8.35
CA VAL A 168 -14.19 5.01 -9.39
C VAL A 168 -14.88 4.93 -10.75
N THR A 169 -14.57 5.86 -11.64
CA THR A 169 -15.12 5.94 -12.99
C THR A 169 -14.00 5.97 -14.02
N GLY A 170 -14.26 5.55 -15.27
CA GLY A 170 -13.29 5.58 -16.35
C GLY A 170 -13.95 5.44 -17.73
N ASN A 171 -13.32 5.98 -18.78
CA ASN A 171 -13.81 5.88 -20.16
C ASN A 171 -13.45 4.52 -20.76
N GLY A 172 -14.14 3.48 -20.30
CA GLY A 172 -13.89 2.09 -20.68
C GLY A 172 -13.08 1.33 -19.63
N VAL A 173 -12.86 0.03 -19.89
CA VAL A 173 -12.33 -0.91 -18.89
C VAL A 173 -10.89 -0.59 -18.48
N ALA A 174 -10.03 -0.21 -19.43
CA ALA A 174 -8.63 0.12 -19.14
C ALA A 174 -8.50 1.38 -18.26
N ASP A 175 -9.30 2.42 -18.57
CA ASP A 175 -9.34 3.65 -17.78
C ASP A 175 -9.92 3.42 -16.39
N TYR A 176 -10.96 2.60 -16.27
CA TYR A 176 -11.53 2.20 -14.99
C TYR A 176 -10.51 1.45 -14.12
N LEU A 177 -9.81 0.45 -14.67
CA LEU A 177 -8.80 -0.32 -13.94
C LEU A 177 -7.61 0.53 -13.52
N ARG A 178 -7.17 1.47 -14.38
CA ARG A 178 -6.12 2.43 -14.04
C ARG A 178 -6.55 3.35 -12.90
N ASN A 179 -7.74 3.95 -12.99
CA ASN A 179 -8.25 4.84 -11.95
C ASN A 179 -8.52 4.10 -10.64
N LEU A 180 -8.89 2.82 -10.72
CA LEU A 180 -9.03 1.95 -9.55
C LEU A 180 -7.67 1.68 -8.90
N GLY A 181 -6.63 1.41 -9.70
CA GLY A 181 -5.25 1.31 -9.21
C GLY A 181 -4.83 2.56 -8.44
N TYR A 182 -4.98 3.73 -9.06
CA TYR A 182 -4.66 5.01 -8.40
C TYR A 182 -5.45 5.24 -7.10
N ALA A 183 -6.74 4.90 -7.08
CA ALA A 183 -7.55 5.04 -5.87
C ALA A 183 -7.07 4.09 -4.76
N VAL A 184 -6.68 2.86 -5.09
CA VAL A 184 -6.12 1.89 -4.13
C VAL A 184 -4.80 2.40 -3.57
N ASP A 185 -3.88 2.83 -4.43
CA ASP A 185 -2.54 3.33 -4.06
C ASP A 185 -2.67 4.55 -3.13
N ALA A 186 -3.60 5.45 -3.45
CA ALA A 186 -3.88 6.61 -2.64
C ALA A 186 -4.36 6.26 -1.23
N ASN A 187 -5.31 5.32 -1.11
CA ASN A 187 -5.80 4.88 0.21
C ASN A 187 -4.66 4.29 1.05
N PHE A 188 -3.79 3.51 0.43
CA PHE A 188 -2.63 2.96 1.10
C PHE A 188 -1.61 4.02 1.55
N ALA A 189 -1.34 5.02 0.71
CA ALA A 189 -0.49 6.15 1.08
C ALA A 189 -1.07 6.93 2.27
N GLY A 190 -2.39 7.14 2.28
CA GLY A 190 -3.11 7.72 3.42
C GLY A 190 -2.91 6.92 4.71
N LEU A 191 -3.07 5.60 4.65
CA LEU A 191 -2.83 4.72 5.81
C LEU A 191 -1.38 4.83 6.32
N GLY A 192 -0.40 4.85 5.39
CA GLY A 192 1.01 5.00 5.70
C GLY A 192 1.31 6.31 6.44
N ARG A 193 0.79 7.43 5.93
CA ARG A 193 0.94 8.75 6.56
C ARG A 193 0.33 8.78 7.96
N ALA A 194 -0.87 8.24 8.13
CA ALA A 194 -1.55 8.22 9.42
C ALA A 194 -0.85 7.32 10.46
N ALA A 195 -0.39 6.13 10.05
CA ALA A 195 0.38 5.23 10.91
C ALA A 195 1.73 5.83 11.31
N TYR A 196 2.42 6.48 10.37
CA TYR A 196 3.67 7.18 10.63
C TYR A 196 3.49 8.26 11.69
N LYS A 197 2.47 9.12 11.53
CA LYS A 197 2.17 10.16 12.51
C LYS A 197 1.91 9.57 13.90
N ALA A 198 1.13 8.50 13.99
CA ALA A 198 0.87 7.82 15.25
C ALA A 198 2.15 7.27 15.92
N ILE A 199 3.06 6.68 15.14
CA ILE A 199 4.35 6.17 15.63
C ILE A 199 5.23 7.32 16.15
N VAL A 200 5.40 8.37 15.36
CA VAL A 200 6.18 9.56 15.75
C VAL A 200 5.63 10.13 17.06
N ASP A 201 4.32 10.27 17.11
CA ASP A 201 3.63 10.94 18.21
C ASP A 201 3.67 10.13 19.52
N THR A 202 3.60 8.80 19.42
CA THR A 202 3.46 7.90 20.57
C THR A 202 4.79 7.34 21.06
N LEU A 203 5.75 7.11 20.16
CA LEU A 203 7.00 6.41 20.47
C LEU A 203 8.20 7.34 20.42
N ILE A 204 8.29 8.17 19.38
CA ILE A 204 9.53 8.92 19.09
C ILE A 204 9.56 10.24 19.86
N ARG A 205 8.53 11.07 19.73
CA ARG A 205 8.47 12.38 20.38
C ARG A 205 8.53 12.32 21.91
N PRO A 206 7.93 11.34 22.60
CA PRO A 206 8.14 11.17 24.04
C PRO A 206 9.57 10.74 24.41
N ALA A 207 10.26 10.01 23.53
CA ALA A 207 11.61 9.52 23.77
C ALA A 207 12.70 10.57 23.45
N TYR A 208 12.47 11.46 22.49
CA TYR A 208 13.48 12.39 21.97
C TYR A 208 13.14 13.87 22.12
N GLY A 209 11.97 14.22 22.68
CA GLY A 209 11.53 15.61 22.88
C GLY A 209 10.92 16.25 21.63
N SER A 210 10.40 17.47 21.79
CA SER A 210 9.72 18.24 20.72
C SER A 210 10.64 18.67 19.58
N ASP A 211 11.96 18.60 19.78
CA ASP A 211 12.99 19.03 18.82
C ASP A 211 13.35 17.96 17.78
N PHE A 212 12.61 16.84 17.74
CA PHE A 212 12.74 15.81 16.71
C PHE A 212 12.22 16.28 15.34
N ASN A 213 12.49 17.51 14.91
CA ASN A 213 12.24 17.90 13.52
C ASN A 213 13.15 19.05 13.03
N SER A 214 14.16 18.70 12.23
CA SER A 214 14.62 19.56 11.12
C SER A 214 15.30 18.83 9.95
N THR A 215 15.46 17.50 9.98
CA THR A 215 16.15 16.78 8.88
C THR A 215 15.53 15.44 8.45
N ILE A 216 14.34 15.09 8.94
CA ILE A 216 13.54 13.98 8.35
C ILE A 216 12.22 14.46 7.69
N PRO A 217 12.15 15.58 6.93
CA PRO A 217 10.99 15.84 6.07
C PRO A 217 11.00 15.20 4.67
N THR A 218 12.02 14.44 4.24
CA THR A 218 12.06 13.96 2.84
C THR A 218 12.53 12.51 2.65
N SER A 219 13.29 11.94 3.58
CA SER A 219 13.78 10.56 3.46
C SER A 219 12.76 9.50 3.90
N PHE A 220 11.70 9.88 4.62
CA PHE A 220 10.59 8.97 4.96
C PHE A 220 9.35 9.16 4.09
N ALA A 221 9.16 10.33 3.47
CA ALA A 221 8.21 10.52 2.35
C ALA A 221 8.69 9.76 1.09
N ALA A 222 10.02 9.63 0.91
CA ALA A 222 10.57 8.66 -0.05
C ALA A 222 10.22 7.19 0.31
N ALA A 223 9.87 6.90 1.58
CA ALA A 223 9.39 5.58 2.01
C ALA A 223 7.86 5.40 1.85
N SER A 224 7.09 6.46 1.55
CA SER A 224 5.66 6.35 1.19
C SER A 224 5.41 6.07 -0.30
N ILE A 225 6.46 5.94 -1.12
CA ILE A 225 6.35 5.61 -2.56
C ILE A 225 6.20 4.08 -2.82
N TYR A 226 6.22 3.23 -1.78
CA TYR A 226 6.11 1.76 -1.94
C TYR A 226 4.81 1.17 -1.41
N VAL A 227 3.65 1.61 -1.91
CA VAL A 227 2.38 0.96 -1.53
C VAL A 227 1.47 0.54 -2.69
N THR A 228 2.10 -0.13 -3.66
CA THR A 228 1.68 -1.51 -3.96
C THR A 228 2.85 -2.41 -3.61
N PRO A 229 2.68 -3.56 -2.92
CA PRO A 229 3.71 -4.60 -2.97
C PRO A 229 3.94 -4.91 -4.44
N VAL A 230 5.02 -4.37 -5.02
CA VAL A 230 5.41 -4.73 -6.37
C VAL A 230 5.81 -6.18 -6.26
N ARG A 231 4.95 -7.03 -6.77
CA ARG A 231 5.21 -8.45 -6.92
C ARG A 231 6.45 -8.56 -7.78
N ARG A 232 7.51 -9.14 -7.20
CA ARG A 232 8.77 -9.33 -7.89
C ARG A 232 8.84 -10.75 -8.34
N ASP A 233 9.35 -10.93 -9.55
CA ASP A 233 9.24 -12.20 -10.24
C ASP A 233 10.63 -12.79 -10.52
N PRO A 234 11.40 -13.17 -9.48
CA PRO A 234 12.66 -13.85 -9.69
C PRO A 234 12.49 -15.21 -10.40
N LEU A 235 13.48 -15.55 -11.21
CA LEU A 235 13.60 -16.81 -11.91
C LEU A 235 14.20 -17.86 -10.97
N VAL A 236 13.49 -18.96 -10.80
CA VAL A 236 13.83 -20.04 -9.88
C VAL A 236 13.93 -21.35 -10.65
N LEU A 237 14.89 -22.18 -10.24
CA LEU A 237 15.13 -23.50 -10.79
C LEU A 237 14.58 -24.55 -9.83
N ASP A 238 13.79 -25.48 -10.38
CA ASP A 238 13.36 -26.71 -9.72
C ASP A 238 14.55 -27.67 -9.76
N LEU A 239 15.11 -28.02 -8.61
CA LEU A 239 16.39 -28.74 -8.54
C LEU A 239 16.28 -30.23 -8.20
N ASP A 240 15.14 -30.70 -7.74
CA ASP A 240 14.88 -32.10 -7.41
C ASP A 240 13.73 -32.71 -8.23
N SER A 241 13.14 -31.92 -9.14
CA SER A 241 12.16 -32.33 -10.15
C SER A 241 10.80 -32.74 -9.57
N ASP A 242 10.41 -32.19 -8.42
CA ASP A 242 9.07 -32.38 -7.86
C ASP A 242 8.17 -31.12 -7.97
N GLY A 243 8.69 -30.09 -8.64
CA GLY A 243 8.02 -28.82 -8.87
C GLY A 243 8.48 -27.75 -7.89
N ILE A 244 8.21 -26.49 -8.22
CA ILE A 244 8.69 -25.39 -7.40
C ILE A 244 7.87 -25.25 -6.11
N GLU A 245 8.57 -25.18 -4.98
CA GLU A 245 7.98 -25.08 -3.65
C GLU A 245 8.28 -23.75 -2.96
N THR A 246 7.30 -23.23 -2.21
CA THR A 246 7.43 -21.92 -1.57
C THR A 246 7.00 -21.92 -0.11
N LEU A 247 7.65 -21.07 0.68
CA LEU A 247 7.28 -20.71 2.04
C LEU A 247 6.37 -19.47 2.04
N PRO A 248 5.35 -19.45 2.92
CA PRO A 248 4.60 -18.23 3.17
C PRO A 248 5.50 -17.17 3.81
N ILE A 249 5.05 -15.93 3.75
CA ILE A 249 5.52 -14.89 4.66
C ILE A 249 5.35 -15.38 6.11
N ASN A 250 6.43 -15.34 6.90
CA ASN A 250 6.43 -15.73 8.30
C ASN A 250 6.57 -14.50 9.20
N THR A 251 5.64 -14.29 10.13
CA THR A 251 5.62 -13.12 11.02
C THR A 251 6.54 -13.24 12.24
N THR A 252 6.95 -14.46 12.59
CA THR A 252 7.74 -14.76 13.80
C THR A 252 9.22 -14.91 13.48
N THR A 253 9.53 -15.51 12.32
CA THR A 253 10.88 -15.66 11.78
C THR A 253 10.85 -15.27 10.30
N PRO A 254 10.73 -13.97 9.98
CA PRO A 254 10.64 -13.51 8.60
C PRO A 254 11.96 -13.68 7.85
N VAL A 255 11.87 -14.11 6.59
CA VAL A 255 12.98 -13.96 5.64
C VAL A 255 12.99 -12.52 5.16
N MET A 256 14.10 -11.81 5.33
CA MET A 256 14.21 -10.39 5.03
C MET A 256 15.12 -10.17 3.81
N PHE A 257 14.57 -9.72 2.68
CA PHE A 257 15.31 -9.51 1.45
C PHE A 257 14.84 -8.26 0.69
N ASP A 258 15.75 -7.60 -0.05
CA ASP A 258 15.45 -6.42 -0.87
C ASP A 258 15.14 -6.84 -2.31
N LEU A 259 13.95 -7.44 -2.54
CA LEU A 259 13.56 -7.95 -3.87
C LEU A 259 13.45 -6.86 -4.94
N ASP A 260 13.30 -5.59 -4.56
CA ASP A 260 13.08 -4.49 -5.50
C ASP A 260 14.26 -3.54 -5.65
N ASN A 261 15.42 -3.90 -5.10
CA ASN A 261 16.68 -3.16 -5.22
C ASN A 261 16.56 -1.70 -4.77
N THR A 262 15.98 -1.52 -3.59
CA THR A 262 15.71 -0.21 -2.99
C THR A 262 16.73 0.17 -1.93
N GLY A 263 17.56 -0.78 -1.52
CA GLY A 263 18.40 -0.72 -0.34
C GLY A 263 17.65 -1.06 0.96
N VAL A 264 16.36 -1.41 0.89
CA VAL A 264 15.51 -1.71 2.07
C VAL A 264 15.00 -3.14 2.00
N LYS A 265 15.45 -3.98 2.94
CA LYS A 265 14.96 -5.36 3.07
C LYS A 265 13.53 -5.40 3.61
N LYS A 266 12.69 -6.22 2.98
CA LYS A 266 11.29 -6.45 3.35
C LYS A 266 11.14 -7.91 3.76
N SER A 267 10.20 -8.21 4.66
CA SER A 267 9.80 -9.61 4.86
C SER A 267 9.18 -10.10 3.55
N VAL A 268 9.41 -11.33 3.12
CA VAL A 268 8.97 -11.82 1.80
C VAL A 268 8.43 -13.25 1.93
N GLY A 269 7.55 -13.67 1.02
CA GLY A 269 7.43 -15.10 0.72
C GLY A 269 8.79 -15.61 0.25
N TRP A 270 9.06 -16.91 0.33
CA TRP A 270 10.38 -17.41 -0.06
C TRP A 270 10.27 -18.73 -0.80
N ILE A 271 11.34 -19.15 -1.48
CA ILE A 271 11.44 -20.52 -2.00
C ILE A 271 11.86 -21.45 -0.87
N LYS A 272 11.50 -22.73 -0.97
CA LYS A 272 12.11 -23.73 -0.10
C LYS A 272 13.55 -24.01 -0.51
N SER A 273 14.31 -24.64 0.39
CA SER A 273 15.77 -24.82 0.28
C SER A 273 16.22 -25.91 -0.70
N ASP A 274 15.30 -26.75 -1.15
CA ASP A 274 15.47 -27.72 -2.23
C ASP A 274 15.62 -27.03 -3.59
N ASP A 275 14.87 -25.96 -3.82
CA ASP A 275 14.95 -25.10 -5.02
C ASP A 275 16.00 -23.98 -4.90
N GLY A 276 16.27 -23.28 -6.01
CA GLY A 276 17.24 -22.18 -6.00
C GLY A 276 16.96 -21.04 -6.98
N PHE A 277 17.31 -19.82 -6.57
CA PHE A 277 17.27 -18.63 -7.42
C PHE A 277 18.40 -18.65 -8.45
N LEU A 278 18.10 -18.30 -9.71
CA LEU A 278 19.16 -17.94 -10.65
C LEU A 278 19.66 -16.53 -10.34
N VAL A 279 20.97 -16.38 -10.17
CA VAL A 279 21.58 -15.12 -9.70
C VAL A 279 22.86 -14.77 -10.46
N LEU A 280 23.19 -13.49 -10.45
CA LEU A 280 24.46 -12.93 -10.89
C LEU A 280 24.86 -11.84 -9.90
N ASP A 281 25.99 -12.03 -9.21
CA ASP A 281 26.63 -10.98 -8.41
C ASP A 281 27.11 -9.88 -9.37
N ARG A 282 26.38 -8.77 -9.42
CA ARG A 282 26.60 -7.70 -10.42
C ARG A 282 27.56 -6.64 -9.88
N ASN A 283 27.65 -6.51 -8.56
CA ASN A 283 28.50 -5.52 -7.90
C ASN A 283 29.86 -6.10 -7.46
N ALA A 284 30.07 -7.41 -7.64
CA ALA A 284 31.26 -8.17 -7.30
C ALA A 284 31.61 -8.12 -5.80
N ASN A 285 30.60 -8.05 -4.92
CA ASN A 285 30.80 -8.02 -3.47
C ASN A 285 30.86 -9.42 -2.83
N GLY A 286 30.60 -10.49 -3.61
CA GLY A 286 30.66 -11.87 -3.19
C GLY A 286 29.40 -12.40 -2.52
N THR A 287 28.32 -11.62 -2.48
CA THR A 287 27.03 -11.98 -1.90
C THR A 287 25.90 -11.62 -2.86
N ILE A 288 24.72 -12.20 -2.66
CA ILE A 288 23.49 -11.78 -3.32
C ILE A 288 22.66 -11.02 -2.30
N ASP A 289 22.51 -9.71 -2.49
CA ASP A 289 21.96 -8.82 -1.47
C ASP A 289 20.67 -8.10 -1.87
N SER A 290 20.34 -8.12 -3.17
CA SER A 290 19.20 -7.39 -3.73
C SER A 290 18.61 -8.05 -4.98
N GLY A 291 17.39 -7.64 -5.32
CA GLY A 291 16.69 -8.06 -6.54
C GLY A 291 17.39 -7.66 -7.83
N ALA A 292 18.31 -6.70 -7.76
CA ALA A 292 19.16 -6.37 -8.90
C ALA A 292 20.13 -7.49 -9.25
N GLU A 293 20.39 -8.43 -8.34
CA GLU A 293 21.30 -9.57 -8.51
C GLU A 293 20.55 -10.89 -8.80
N LEU A 294 19.26 -10.91 -8.52
CA LEU A 294 18.36 -11.93 -9.03
C LEU A 294 18.10 -11.71 -10.54
N PHE A 295 17.61 -12.74 -11.22
CA PHE A 295 17.03 -12.62 -12.56
C PHE A 295 15.52 -12.44 -12.44
N GLY A 296 15.00 -11.24 -12.69
CA GLY A 296 13.60 -10.88 -12.52
C GLY A 296 13.28 -9.50 -13.11
N ASP A 297 12.12 -8.95 -12.76
CA ASP A 297 11.66 -7.62 -13.19
C ASP A 297 12.39 -6.44 -12.51
N ALA A 298 13.14 -6.72 -11.43
CA ALA A 298 14.06 -5.78 -10.78
C ALA A 298 15.47 -5.81 -11.38
N THR A 299 15.77 -6.71 -12.31
CA THR A 299 17.11 -6.83 -12.90
C THR A 299 17.43 -5.66 -13.81
N PRO A 300 18.57 -4.97 -13.63
CA PRO A 300 19.01 -3.91 -14.55
C PRO A 300 19.34 -4.45 -15.95
N LEU A 301 18.96 -3.69 -16.98
CA LEU A 301 19.37 -3.95 -18.36
C LEU A 301 20.57 -3.11 -18.76
N SER A 302 21.44 -3.66 -19.62
CA SER A 302 22.63 -2.96 -20.14
C SER A 302 22.30 -1.65 -20.89
N GLY A 303 21.12 -1.56 -21.50
CA GLY A 303 20.61 -0.36 -22.16
C GLY A 303 19.97 0.69 -21.23
N GLY A 304 19.96 0.44 -19.92
CA GLY A 304 19.22 1.23 -18.93
C GLY A 304 17.80 0.69 -18.68
N GLY A 305 17.24 1.06 -17.53
CA GLY A 305 15.96 0.50 -17.05
C GLY A 305 16.10 -0.90 -16.45
N THR A 306 14.96 -1.54 -16.19
CA THR A 306 14.89 -2.92 -15.68
C THR A 306 14.22 -3.86 -16.68
N ALA A 307 14.47 -5.15 -16.54
CA ALA A 307 13.88 -6.18 -17.39
C ALA A 307 12.37 -6.28 -17.20
N ALA A 308 11.65 -6.73 -18.23
CA ALA A 308 10.22 -7.02 -18.13
C ALA A 308 9.95 -8.23 -17.22
N ASP A 309 10.86 -9.20 -17.20
CA ASP A 309 10.82 -10.42 -16.40
C ASP A 309 12.20 -11.09 -16.34
N GLY A 310 12.31 -12.20 -15.59
CA GLY A 310 13.56 -12.95 -15.43
C GLY A 310 14.10 -13.63 -16.69
N PHE A 311 13.24 -13.97 -17.66
CA PHE A 311 13.65 -14.55 -18.94
C PHE A 311 14.22 -13.48 -19.88
N ALA A 312 13.56 -12.32 -19.94
CA ALA A 312 14.10 -11.14 -20.62
C ALA A 312 15.42 -10.66 -19.99
N ALA A 313 15.52 -10.74 -18.66
CA ALA A 313 16.76 -10.47 -17.94
C ALA A 313 17.87 -11.45 -18.29
N LEU A 314 17.55 -12.73 -18.54
CA LEU A 314 18.51 -13.76 -18.94
C LEU A 314 18.92 -13.62 -20.40
N ALA A 315 17.96 -13.32 -21.29
CA ALA A 315 18.16 -13.20 -22.73
C ALA A 315 19.20 -12.12 -23.11
N GLN A 316 19.45 -11.12 -22.26
CA GLN A 316 20.52 -10.14 -22.52
C GLN A 316 21.94 -10.75 -22.51
N PHE A 317 22.09 -11.96 -21.95
CA PHE A 317 23.35 -12.68 -21.86
C PHE A 317 23.50 -13.80 -22.90
N ASP A 318 22.45 -14.07 -23.69
CA ASP A 318 22.51 -14.93 -24.88
C ASP A 318 23.23 -14.16 -26.00
N THR A 319 24.54 -14.37 -26.08
CA THR A 319 25.44 -13.59 -26.94
C THR A 319 25.44 -14.09 -28.38
N ASN A 320 25.10 -15.35 -28.59
CA ASN A 320 25.03 -15.96 -29.92
C ASN A 320 23.60 -15.98 -30.51
N LEU A 321 22.59 -15.57 -29.71
CA LEU A 321 21.18 -15.46 -30.05
C LEU A 321 20.57 -16.79 -30.48
N ASP A 322 21.02 -17.89 -29.88
CA ASP A 322 20.51 -19.23 -30.16
C ASP A 322 19.30 -19.63 -29.28
N GLY A 323 18.90 -18.75 -28.35
CA GLY A 323 17.79 -18.95 -27.45
C GLY A 323 18.16 -19.71 -26.17
N GLN A 324 19.44 -20.02 -25.97
CA GLN A 324 19.92 -20.76 -24.80
C GLN A 324 21.11 -20.05 -24.16
N MET A 325 21.06 -19.92 -22.85
CA MET A 325 22.22 -19.55 -22.05
C MET A 325 23.08 -20.81 -21.83
N THR A 326 24.23 -20.88 -22.49
CA THR A 326 25.14 -22.05 -22.47
C THR A 326 26.59 -21.65 -22.20
N ALA A 327 27.51 -22.61 -22.09
CA ALA A 327 28.94 -22.32 -21.96
C ALA A 327 29.55 -21.58 -23.16
N ALA A 328 28.82 -21.43 -24.28
CA ALA A 328 29.22 -20.57 -25.40
C ALA A 328 29.06 -19.08 -25.07
N ASP A 329 28.24 -18.73 -24.08
CA ASP A 329 27.97 -17.36 -23.66
C ASP A 329 28.90 -16.91 -22.54
N SER A 330 29.48 -15.72 -22.71
CA SER A 330 30.53 -15.22 -21.80
C SER A 330 30.09 -15.10 -20.35
N ALA A 331 28.80 -14.90 -20.09
CA ALA A 331 28.28 -14.74 -18.73
C ALA A 331 28.00 -16.09 -18.02
N PHE A 332 27.99 -17.22 -18.73
CA PHE A 332 27.57 -18.52 -18.18
C PHE A 332 28.40 -18.93 -16.96
N ALA A 333 29.71 -18.75 -17.04
CA ALA A 333 30.64 -19.07 -15.96
C ALA A 333 30.45 -18.20 -14.71
N ASN A 334 29.76 -17.07 -14.83
CA ASN A 334 29.50 -16.13 -13.73
C ASN A 334 28.14 -16.37 -13.07
N LEU A 335 27.21 -17.04 -13.75
CA LEU A 335 25.91 -17.39 -13.18
C LEU A 335 26.08 -18.36 -12.00
N ARG A 336 25.22 -18.18 -11.00
CA ARG A 336 25.12 -19.07 -9.84
C ARG A 336 23.67 -19.44 -9.60
N VAL A 337 23.49 -20.49 -8.82
CA VAL A 337 22.22 -20.84 -8.19
C VAL A 337 22.37 -20.62 -6.70
N TRP A 338 21.50 -19.79 -6.13
CA TRP A 338 21.45 -19.53 -4.70
C TRP A 338 20.34 -20.37 -4.06
N ARG A 339 20.75 -21.30 -3.18
CA ARG A 339 19.84 -22.01 -2.28
C ARG A 339 20.07 -21.51 -0.87
N ASP A 340 19.12 -20.74 -0.35
CA ASP A 340 19.11 -20.30 1.04
C ASP A 340 18.73 -21.50 1.93
N LEU A 341 19.75 -22.21 2.44
CA LEU A 341 19.56 -23.51 3.08
C LEU A 341 18.98 -23.37 4.48
N ASN A 342 19.25 -22.25 5.14
CA ASN A 342 18.78 -21.95 6.49
C ASN A 342 17.58 -20.99 6.52
N GLN A 343 17.16 -20.49 5.34
CA GLN A 343 16.01 -19.59 5.14
C GLN A 343 16.15 -18.29 5.93
N ASN A 344 17.35 -17.68 5.92
CA ASN A 344 17.61 -16.42 6.63
C ASN A 344 17.63 -15.18 5.71
N GLY A 345 17.57 -15.36 4.39
CA GLY A 345 17.59 -14.28 3.40
C GLY A 345 18.96 -13.62 3.23
N LEU A 346 20.04 -14.27 3.66
CA LEU A 346 21.42 -13.84 3.48
C LEU A 346 22.13 -14.86 2.61
N SER A 347 22.76 -14.42 1.54
CA SER A 347 23.59 -15.31 0.72
C SER A 347 24.90 -15.61 1.44
N GLU A 348 25.08 -16.86 1.85
CA GLU A 348 26.25 -17.30 2.63
C GLU A 348 27.20 -18.23 1.86
N ALA A 349 28.42 -18.36 2.37
CA ALA A 349 29.40 -19.28 1.83
C ALA A 349 28.88 -20.73 1.92
N GLY A 350 28.76 -21.41 0.78
CA GLY A 350 28.21 -22.76 0.66
C GLY A 350 26.77 -22.82 0.12
N GLU A 351 26.11 -21.68 -0.02
CA GLU A 351 24.75 -21.58 -0.58
C GLU A 351 24.71 -21.26 -2.08
N LEU A 352 25.84 -20.78 -2.61
CA LEU A 352 26.02 -20.47 -4.02
C LEU A 352 26.70 -21.63 -4.75
N SER A 353 26.01 -22.18 -5.74
CA SER A 353 26.54 -23.23 -6.61
C SER A 353 26.74 -22.71 -8.04
N THR A 354 27.77 -23.18 -8.74
CA THR A 354 27.91 -22.91 -10.17
C THR A 354 26.96 -23.79 -10.97
N LEU A 355 26.51 -23.34 -12.15
CA LEU A 355 25.68 -24.16 -13.05
C LEU A 355 26.33 -25.51 -13.34
N THR A 356 27.63 -25.51 -13.65
CA THR A 356 28.40 -26.74 -13.89
C THR A 356 28.45 -27.66 -12.68
N SER A 357 28.55 -27.13 -11.45
CA SER A 357 28.54 -27.98 -10.24
C SER A 357 27.19 -28.65 -9.97
N LEU A 358 26.10 -28.06 -10.48
CA LEU A 358 24.76 -28.64 -10.47
C LEU A 358 24.45 -29.45 -11.73
N ASN A 359 25.47 -29.73 -12.55
CA ASN A 359 25.34 -30.43 -13.83
C ASN A 359 24.39 -29.75 -14.82
N ILE A 360 24.16 -28.43 -14.73
CA ILE A 360 23.33 -27.65 -15.65
C ILE A 360 24.17 -27.24 -16.86
N THR A 361 23.73 -27.60 -18.07
CA THR A 361 24.46 -27.39 -19.33
C THR A 361 23.85 -26.31 -20.22
N ALA A 362 22.53 -26.11 -20.13
CA ALA A 362 21.80 -25.09 -20.88
C ALA A 362 20.59 -24.60 -20.10
N ILE A 363 20.27 -23.31 -20.23
CA ILE A 363 19.02 -22.72 -19.73
C ILE A 363 18.32 -22.06 -20.91
N ASN A 364 17.09 -22.45 -21.23
CA ASN A 364 16.33 -21.78 -22.29
C ASN A 364 15.92 -20.38 -21.83
N VAL A 365 16.15 -19.38 -22.68
CA VAL A 365 15.81 -17.98 -22.37
C VAL A 365 14.38 -17.63 -22.77
N ALA A 366 13.71 -18.51 -23.51
CA ALA A 366 12.29 -18.38 -23.85
C ALA A 366 11.41 -19.06 -22.80
N ALA A 367 10.21 -18.51 -22.60
CA ALA A 367 9.21 -19.04 -21.69
C ALA A 367 7.83 -19.12 -22.34
N SER A 368 6.98 -19.91 -21.71
CA SER A 368 5.55 -19.96 -21.99
C SER A 368 4.77 -19.40 -20.81
N SER A 369 3.74 -18.58 -21.09
CA SER A 369 2.89 -18.06 -20.02
C SER A 369 2.17 -19.19 -19.32
N HIS A 370 2.36 -19.26 -18.01
CA HIS A 370 1.89 -20.36 -17.18
C HIS A 370 1.53 -19.83 -15.79
N THR A 371 0.32 -19.29 -15.65
CA THR A 371 -0.14 -18.76 -14.37
C THR A 371 -0.78 -19.86 -13.53
N ILE A 372 -0.08 -20.33 -12.51
CA ILE A 372 -0.65 -21.21 -11.48
C ILE A 372 -0.47 -20.57 -10.11
N THR A 373 -1.48 -20.65 -9.27
CA THR A 373 -1.32 -20.39 -7.84
C THR A 373 -0.62 -21.57 -7.20
N VAL A 374 0.63 -21.36 -6.77
CA VAL A 374 1.30 -22.27 -5.85
C VAL A 374 0.78 -22.03 -4.43
N SER A 375 1.04 -22.98 -3.54
CA SER A 375 0.68 -22.85 -2.12
C SER A 375 1.16 -21.52 -1.53
N ASN A 376 0.51 -21.06 -0.45
CA ASN A 376 0.98 -19.94 0.37
C ASN A 376 0.88 -18.53 -0.24
N GLY A 377 0.12 -18.35 -1.33
CA GLY A 377 -0.17 -17.04 -1.91
C GLY A 377 0.88 -16.52 -2.90
N ASN A 378 1.93 -17.31 -3.14
CA ASN A 378 2.86 -17.08 -4.25
C ASN A 378 2.22 -17.57 -5.56
N LEU A 379 2.72 -17.08 -6.69
CA LEU A 379 2.25 -17.48 -8.01
C LEU A 379 3.44 -18.13 -8.76
N ILE A 380 3.15 -18.88 -9.81
CA ILE A 380 4.08 -19.12 -10.93
C ILE A 380 3.46 -18.34 -12.09
N THR A 381 4.26 -17.60 -12.88
CA THR A 381 3.71 -16.79 -14.00
C THR A 381 4.09 -17.26 -15.37
N ASP A 382 5.34 -17.67 -15.51
CA ASP A 382 5.93 -18.12 -16.76
C ASP A 382 6.76 -19.37 -16.46
N GLN A 383 6.79 -20.31 -17.39
CA GLN A 383 7.54 -21.55 -17.23
C GLN A 383 8.44 -21.77 -18.45
N GLY A 384 9.67 -22.18 -18.20
CA GLY A 384 10.66 -22.59 -19.19
C GLY A 384 11.26 -23.94 -18.84
N SER A 385 12.42 -24.25 -19.44
CA SER A 385 13.16 -25.48 -19.14
C SER A 385 14.68 -25.25 -19.15
N TYR A 386 15.39 -26.06 -18.38
CA TYR A 386 16.85 -26.15 -18.44
C TYR A 386 17.27 -27.61 -18.65
N THR A 387 18.51 -27.82 -19.10
CA THR A 387 19.05 -29.15 -19.39
C THR A 387 20.17 -29.47 -18.43
N ARG A 388 20.16 -30.69 -17.91
CA ARG A 388 21.30 -31.26 -17.16
C ARG A 388 22.17 -32.13 -18.08
N GLY A 389 23.42 -32.35 -17.69
CA GLY A 389 24.39 -33.13 -18.47
C GLY A 389 24.07 -34.62 -18.64
N ASP A 390 22.98 -35.12 -18.05
CA ASP A 390 22.39 -36.42 -18.33
C ASP A 390 21.31 -36.36 -19.45
N ASP A 391 21.22 -35.23 -20.14
CA ASP A 391 20.25 -34.90 -21.19
C ASP A 391 18.78 -34.95 -20.73
N THR A 392 18.52 -34.88 -19.42
CA THR A 392 17.16 -34.73 -18.90
C THR A 392 16.74 -33.26 -18.92
N PRO A 393 15.67 -32.89 -19.66
CA PRO A 393 15.06 -31.57 -19.54
C PRO A 393 14.29 -31.50 -18.23
N THR A 394 14.66 -30.55 -17.38
CA THR A 394 13.99 -30.27 -16.09
C THR A 394 13.24 -28.93 -16.17
N PRO A 395 12.06 -28.81 -15.52
CA PRO A 395 11.32 -27.54 -15.49
C PRO A 395 12.11 -26.41 -14.84
N GLN A 396 11.95 -25.18 -15.31
CA GLN A 396 12.25 -23.96 -14.54
C GLN A 396 11.03 -23.07 -14.57
N ALA A 397 10.81 -22.27 -13.53
CA ALA A 397 9.64 -21.41 -13.47
C ALA A 397 10.00 -20.02 -12.95
N LYS A 398 9.27 -19.03 -13.46
CA LYS A 398 9.24 -17.69 -12.90
C LYS A 398 8.32 -17.71 -11.70
N LEU A 399 8.92 -17.49 -10.53
CA LEU A 399 8.21 -17.36 -9.28
C LEU A 399 8.07 -15.89 -8.92
N PRO A 400 6.88 -15.33 -9.08
CA PRO A 400 6.49 -14.18 -8.32
C PRO A 400 6.44 -14.44 -6.82
N ILE A 401 7.35 -13.76 -6.15
CA ILE A 401 7.44 -13.69 -4.70
C ILE A 401 6.88 -12.34 -4.25
N VAL A 402 5.99 -12.40 -3.27
CA VAL A 402 5.35 -11.20 -2.74
C VAL A 402 6.13 -10.70 -1.53
N PRO A 403 6.63 -9.45 -1.53
CA PRO A 403 7.11 -8.81 -0.33
C PRO A 403 5.95 -8.46 0.61
N MET A 404 6.17 -8.71 1.90
CA MET A 404 5.46 -8.13 3.02
C MET A 404 5.82 -6.63 3.13
N SER A 405 5.30 -5.82 2.21
CA SER A 405 5.17 -4.39 2.42
C SER A 405 3.72 -4.13 2.84
N ASN A 406 3.49 -4.09 4.15
CA ASN A 406 2.18 -3.86 4.78
C ASN A 406 1.02 -4.50 4.01
N LEU A 407 0.95 -5.85 4.03
CA LEU A 407 -0.37 -6.46 3.98
C LEU A 407 -1.21 -5.77 5.07
N PRO A 408 -2.41 -5.23 4.77
CA PRO A 408 -3.28 -4.80 5.84
C PRO A 408 -3.46 -6.00 6.79
N PRO A 409 -3.58 -5.78 8.11
CA PRO A 409 -3.86 -6.84 9.07
C PRO A 409 -5.26 -7.40 8.78
N ILE A 410 -5.37 -8.29 7.81
CA ILE A 410 -6.57 -9.05 7.49
C ILE A 410 -6.15 -10.51 7.52
N LEU A 411 -5.92 -11.01 8.74
CA LEU A 411 -6.08 -12.41 9.16
C LEU A 411 -5.69 -12.53 10.64
N PHE A 412 -6.40 -11.81 11.51
CA PHE A 412 -6.55 -12.22 12.90
C PHE A 412 -8.04 -12.17 13.27
N THR A 413 -8.69 -13.32 13.18
CA THR A 413 -9.81 -13.62 14.06
C THR A 413 -9.28 -14.52 15.18
N PRO A 414 -9.12 -14.04 16.44
CA PRO A 414 -9.19 -14.91 17.61
C PRO A 414 -10.68 -15.14 17.95
N PRO A 415 -11.11 -16.31 18.45
CA PRO A 415 -10.70 -16.84 19.76
C PRO A 415 -10.28 -18.33 19.67
N TYR A 416 -9.50 -18.91 20.59
CA TYR A 416 -9.95 -19.33 21.92
C TYR A 416 -8.79 -19.37 22.92
N TYR A 417 -9.05 -18.87 24.13
CA TYR A 417 -8.30 -19.16 25.34
C TYR A 417 -8.34 -20.66 25.67
N THR A 418 -7.22 -21.23 26.14
CA THR A 418 -7.25 -22.03 27.36
C THR A 418 -5.93 -21.86 28.09
N ALA A 419 -6.03 -21.44 29.35
CA ALA A 419 -4.92 -21.26 30.28
C ALA A 419 -4.30 -22.61 30.68
N ILE A 420 -2.97 -22.66 30.79
CA ILE A 420 -2.31 -23.45 31.83
C ILE A 420 -1.32 -22.53 32.53
N ALA A 421 -1.68 -22.18 33.76
CA ALA A 421 -0.81 -21.47 34.68
C ALA A 421 0.43 -22.31 35.00
N HIS A 422 1.62 -21.71 34.90
CA HIS A 422 2.78 -22.17 35.67
C HIS A 422 3.16 -21.07 36.66
N ARG A 423 2.98 -21.38 37.95
CA ARG A 423 3.35 -20.53 39.08
C ARG A 423 4.86 -20.27 39.07
N PRO A 424 5.33 -19.07 39.47
CA PRO A 424 6.69 -18.91 39.92
C PRO A 424 6.85 -19.52 41.33
N SER A 425 7.84 -20.39 41.50
CA SER A 425 8.28 -20.86 42.82
C SER A 425 8.98 -19.73 43.58
N PRO A 426 8.80 -19.63 44.90
CA PRO A 426 9.44 -18.61 45.73
C PRO A 426 10.85 -19.07 46.15
N HIS A 427 11.60 -18.10 46.69
CA HIS A 427 12.85 -18.14 47.48
C HIS A 427 13.95 -17.30 46.83
N LEU A 428 14.67 -16.40 47.49
CA LEU A 428 14.76 -15.96 48.89
C LEU A 428 15.56 -14.64 48.88
N ALA A 429 15.12 -13.65 49.65
CA ALA A 429 15.95 -12.85 50.57
C ALA A 429 15.02 -12.19 51.58
#